data_AF-A0A1B6DKP6-F1
#
_entry.id   AF-A0A1B6DKP6-F1
#
_cell.length_a   1.000
_cell.length_b   1.000
_cell.length_c   1.000
_cell.angle_alpha   90.00
_cell.angle_beta   90.00
_cell.angle_gamma   90.00
#
_symmetry.space_group_name_H-M   'P 1'
#
loop_
_entity.id
_entity.type
_entity.pdbx_description
1 polymer ?
#
loop_
_entity_poly.entity_id
_entity_poly.type
_entity_poly.pdbx_seq_one_letter_code
_entity_poly.pdbx_strand_id
1 'polypeptide(L)'
;MFNFLQWELQILPALVVLVFLLPYSSHNKIRYYGCYVVYIFSVSLFAVFAFPLFLYRMKDVRNCVTAGNTLKEVSKIVGIKWELRRGHILQEERGAVIVANHQSMFDILGMLDFWH
;
A
#
# COMPACT_ATOMS: atom_id res chain seq x y z
N MET A 1 -11.57 -36.39 -8.24
CA MET A 1 -11.94 -34.96 -8.37
C MET A 1 -11.62 -34.14 -7.10
N PHE A 2 -11.75 -34.69 -5.88
CA PHE A 2 -11.43 -33.97 -4.62
C PHE A 2 -9.95 -33.61 -4.41
N ASN A 3 -8.99 -34.45 -4.83
CA ASN A 3 -7.56 -34.17 -4.61
C ASN A 3 -6.98 -33.03 -5.48
N PHE A 4 -7.56 -32.77 -6.66
CA PHE A 4 -7.03 -31.73 -7.55
C PHE A 4 -7.31 -30.33 -7.00
N LEU A 5 -8.50 -30.14 -6.41
CA LEU A 5 -8.94 -28.87 -5.82
C LEU A 5 -8.12 -28.46 -4.58
N GLN A 6 -7.58 -29.43 -3.82
CA GLN A 6 -6.79 -29.16 -2.62
C GLN A 6 -5.44 -28.50 -2.92
N TRP A 7 -4.79 -28.86 -4.02
CA TRP A 7 -3.51 -28.24 -4.41
C TRP A 7 -3.72 -26.81 -4.90
N GLU A 8 -4.78 -26.55 -5.66
CA GLU A 8 -5.13 -25.20 -6.13
C GLU A 8 -5.39 -24.24 -4.96
N LEU A 9 -6.06 -24.71 -3.91
CA LEU A 9 -6.29 -23.97 -2.66
C LEU A 9 -4.99 -23.61 -1.93
N GLN A 10 -3.91 -24.37 -2.10
CA GLN A 10 -2.62 -24.12 -1.46
C GLN A 10 -1.68 -23.25 -2.30
N ILE A 11 -1.81 -23.30 -3.62
CA ILE A 11 -0.95 -22.53 -4.55
C ILE A 11 -1.14 -21.03 -4.36
N LEU A 12 -2.39 -20.56 -4.25
CA LEU A 12 -2.69 -19.15 -4.07
C LEU A 12 -2.05 -18.54 -2.80
N PRO A 13 -2.27 -19.06 -1.58
CA PRO A 13 -1.61 -18.52 -0.40
C PRO A 13 -0.09 -18.65 -0.46
N ALA A 14 0.45 -19.72 -1.06
CA ALA A 14 1.90 -19.85 -1.25
C ALA A 14 2.46 -18.74 -2.16
N LEU A 15 1.77 -18.39 -3.25
CA LEU A 15 2.14 -17.29 -4.13
C LEU A 15 2.07 -15.93 -3.41
N VAL A 16 1.05 -15.71 -2.60
CA VAL A 16 0.93 -14.49 -1.78
C VAL A 16 2.14 -14.36 -0.84
N VAL A 17 2.47 -15.44 -0.11
CA VAL A 17 3.64 -15.44 0.77
C VAL A 17 4.92 -15.16 -0.02
N LEU A 18 5.10 -15.79 -1.19
CA LEU A 18 6.27 -15.59 -2.03
C LEU A 18 6.42 -14.14 -2.50
N VAL A 19 5.31 -13.46 -2.84
CA VAL A 19 5.32 -12.02 -3.16
C VAL A 19 5.85 -11.21 -1.98
N PHE A 20 5.34 -11.46 -0.77
CA PHE A 20 5.77 -10.73 0.44
C PHE A 20 7.21 -11.06 0.89
N LEU A 21 7.82 -12.13 0.38
CA LEU A 21 9.23 -12.45 0.64
C LEU A 21 10.20 -11.67 -0.26
N LEU A 22 9.76 -11.11 -1.39
CA LEU A 22 10.64 -10.41 -2.35
C LEU A 22 11.45 -9.23 -1.76
N PRO A 23 10.89 -8.38 -0.87
CA PRO A 23 11.64 -7.29 -0.23
C PRO A 23 12.80 -7.76 0.65
N TYR A 24 12.81 -9.03 1.06
CA TYR A 24 13.86 -9.61 1.91
C TYR A 24 15.03 -10.20 1.12
N SER A 25 15.02 -10.08 -0.21
CA SER A 25 16.15 -10.51 -1.05
C SER A 25 17.44 -9.77 -0.68
N SER A 26 18.55 -10.51 -0.56
CA SER A 26 19.87 -9.92 -0.35
C SER A 26 20.40 -9.17 -1.58
N HIS A 27 19.84 -9.43 -2.78
CA HIS A 27 20.26 -8.79 -4.02
C HIS A 27 19.51 -7.47 -4.22
N ASN A 28 20.24 -6.35 -4.25
CA ASN A 28 19.65 -5.00 -4.27
C ASN A 28 18.63 -4.76 -5.39
N LYS A 29 18.90 -5.24 -6.62
CA LYS A 29 17.95 -5.07 -7.74
C LYS A 29 16.66 -5.85 -7.52
N ILE A 30 16.76 -7.11 -7.07
CA ILE A 30 15.60 -7.96 -6.80
C ILE A 30 14.79 -7.36 -5.65
N ARG A 31 15.45 -6.91 -4.58
CA ARG A 31 14.79 -6.22 -3.48
C ARG A 31 14.04 -4.97 -3.95
N TYR A 32 14.68 -4.11 -4.74
CA TYR A 32 14.07 -2.89 -5.26
C TYR A 32 12.77 -3.17 -6.04
N TYR A 33 12.83 -4.05 -7.04
CA TYR A 33 11.63 -4.42 -7.80
C TYR A 33 10.64 -5.23 -6.98
N GLY A 34 11.12 -6.03 -6.02
CA GLY A 34 10.31 -6.76 -5.06
C GLY A 34 9.45 -5.85 -4.19
N CYS A 35 10.02 -4.76 -3.67
CA CYS A 35 9.27 -3.72 -2.96
C CYS A 35 8.17 -3.12 -3.83
N TYR A 36 8.45 -2.85 -5.12
CA TYR A 36 7.45 -2.37 -6.07
C TYR A 36 6.31 -3.37 -6.28
N VAL A 37 6.64 -4.65 -6.49
CA VAL A 37 5.65 -5.71 -6.68
C VAL A 37 4.77 -5.84 -5.44
N VAL A 38 5.36 -5.87 -4.24
CA VAL A 38 4.61 -5.92 -2.98
C VAL A 38 3.70 -4.71 -2.81
N TYR A 39 4.17 -3.51 -3.15
CA TYR A 39 3.36 -2.30 -3.08
C TYR A 39 2.17 -2.37 -4.04
N ILE A 40 2.40 -2.67 -5.32
CA ILE A 40 1.32 -2.76 -6.32
C ILE A 40 0.32 -3.83 -5.90
N PHE A 41 0.81 -5.01 -5.53
CA PHE A 41 -0.03 -6.11 -5.08
C PHE A 41 -0.89 -5.71 -3.87
N SER A 42 -0.29 -5.07 -2.87
CA SER A 42 -0.98 -4.65 -1.64
C SER A 42 -2.05 -3.59 -1.90
N VAL A 43 -1.75 -2.58 -2.72
CA VAL A 43 -2.71 -1.52 -3.09
C VAL A 43 -3.85 -2.08 -3.94
N SER A 44 -3.54 -2.92 -4.94
CA SER A 44 -4.55 -3.58 -5.77
C SER A 44 -5.44 -4.52 -4.96
N LEU A 45 -4.86 -5.31 -4.06
CA LEU A 45 -5.61 -6.22 -3.19
C LEU A 45 -6.55 -5.44 -2.26
N PHE A 46 -6.05 -4.37 -1.64
CA PHE A 46 -6.89 -3.47 -0.84
C PHE A 46 -8.04 -2.89 -1.67
N ALA A 47 -7.76 -2.42 -2.89
CA ALA A 47 -8.78 -1.84 -3.75
C ALA A 47 -9.91 -2.84 -4.09
N VAL A 48 -9.58 -4.12 -4.37
CA VAL A 48 -10.58 -5.17 -4.63
C VAL A 48 -11.56 -5.32 -3.46
N PHE A 49 -11.07 -5.26 -2.23
CA PHE A 49 -11.92 -5.39 -1.04
C PHE A 49 -12.60 -4.09 -0.62
N ALA A 50 -11.91 -2.96 -0.75
CA ALA A 50 -12.43 -1.65 -0.37
C ALA A 50 -13.49 -1.15 -1.35
N PHE A 51 -13.37 -1.46 -2.63
CA PHE A 51 -14.30 -1.02 -3.68
C PHE A 51 -15.77 -1.31 -3.36
N PRO A 52 -16.19 -2.55 -3.05
CA PRO A 52 -17.60 -2.82 -2.71
C PRO A 52 -18.06 -2.06 -1.47
N LEU A 53 -17.19 -1.85 -0.48
CA LEU A 53 -17.52 -1.09 0.73
C LEU A 53 -17.68 0.41 0.45
N PHE A 54 -16.83 0.96 -0.42
CA PHE A 54 -16.84 2.39 -0.76
C PHE A 54 -18.01 2.74 -1.69
N LEU A 55 -18.56 1.77 -2.43
CA LEU A 55 -19.80 1.96 -3.21
C LEU A 55 -21.00 2.28 -2.31
N TYR A 56 -21.04 1.83 -1.05
CA TYR A 56 -22.11 2.22 -0.12
C TYR A 56 -22.04 3.69 0.31
N ARG A 57 -20.86 4.32 0.21
CA ARG A 57 -20.61 5.72 0.60
C ARG A 57 -19.81 6.43 -0.49
N MET A 58 -20.37 6.49 -1.70
CA MET A 58 -19.70 7.15 -2.83
C MET A 58 -19.40 8.63 -2.53
N LYS A 59 -18.25 9.11 -3.02
CA LYS A 59 -17.79 10.51 -2.92
C LYS A 59 -17.55 11.01 -1.48
N ASP A 60 -17.41 10.11 -0.52
CA ASP A 60 -17.11 10.43 0.87
C ASP A 60 -15.60 10.45 1.13
N VAL A 61 -15.07 11.57 1.62
CA VAL A 61 -13.64 11.74 1.95
C VAL A 61 -13.17 10.74 3.02
N ARG A 62 -14.08 10.26 3.88
CA ARG A 62 -13.77 9.26 4.92
C ARG A 62 -13.28 7.93 4.33
N ASN A 63 -13.67 7.60 3.10
CA ASN A 63 -13.14 6.44 2.39
C ASN A 63 -11.64 6.62 2.09
N CYS A 64 -11.22 7.83 1.71
CA CYS A 64 -9.82 8.15 1.46
C CYS A 64 -9.00 8.11 2.75
N VAL A 65 -9.53 8.63 3.86
CA VAL A 65 -8.89 8.55 5.19
C VAL A 65 -8.74 7.08 5.63
N THR A 66 -9.76 6.25 5.42
CA THR A 66 -9.71 4.82 5.73
C THR A 66 -8.65 4.10 4.88
N ALA A 67 -8.60 4.40 3.58
CA ALA A 67 -7.59 3.87 2.68
C ALA A 67 -6.18 4.31 3.10
N GLY A 68 -5.98 5.59 3.41
CA GLY A 68 -4.70 6.14 3.85
C GLY A 68 -4.18 5.48 5.12
N ASN A 69 -5.03 5.38 6.15
CA ASN A 69 -4.69 4.73 7.40
C ASN A 69 -4.36 3.24 7.26
N THR A 70 -4.92 2.56 6.25
CA THR A 70 -4.62 1.16 5.98
C THR A 70 -3.35 0.99 5.14
N LEU A 71 -3.24 1.75 4.05
CA LEU A 71 -2.18 1.60 3.06
C LEU A 71 -0.84 2.19 3.52
N LYS A 72 -0.81 3.09 4.51
CA LYS A 72 0.47 3.57 5.10
C LYS A 72 1.32 2.43 5.68
N GLU A 73 0.69 1.35 6.15
CA GLU A 73 1.38 0.18 6.68
C GLU A 73 2.23 -0.54 5.61
N VAL A 74 1.91 -0.37 4.32
CA VAL A 74 2.72 -0.90 3.22
C VAL A 74 4.13 -0.33 3.26
N SER A 75 4.32 0.93 3.68
CA SER A 75 5.66 1.53 3.86
C SER A 75 6.55 0.68 4.77
N LYS A 76 5.97 0.14 5.85
CA LYS A 76 6.70 -0.72 6.80
C LYS A 76 7.05 -2.06 6.16
N ILE A 77 6.13 -2.65 5.39
CA ILE A 77 6.34 -3.92 4.68
C ILE A 77 7.48 -3.82 3.67
N VAL A 78 7.52 -2.72 2.90
CA VAL A 78 8.57 -2.51 1.88
C VAL A 78 9.86 -1.92 2.46
N GLY A 79 9.90 -1.65 3.77
CA GLY A 79 11.08 -1.17 4.49
C GLY A 79 11.41 0.31 4.26
N ILE A 80 10.42 1.14 3.91
CA ILE A 80 10.58 2.59 3.74
C ILE A 80 10.21 3.31 5.03
N LYS A 81 11.09 4.20 5.47
CA LYS A 81 10.84 5.15 6.56
C LYS A 81 10.75 6.56 5.99
N TRP A 82 9.63 7.23 6.25
CA TRP A 82 9.39 8.59 5.79
C TRP A 82 9.88 9.61 6.83
N GLU A 83 10.34 10.77 6.36
CA GLU A 83 10.75 11.91 7.19
C GLU A 83 10.01 13.16 6.70
N LEU A 84 9.11 13.71 7.53
CA LEU A 84 8.46 14.97 7.25
C LEU A 84 9.29 16.13 7.78
N ARG A 85 9.90 16.90 6.89
CA ARG A 85 10.59 18.14 7.23
C ARG A 85 9.61 19.30 7.26
N ARG A 86 9.76 20.20 8.24
CA ARG A 86 8.88 21.36 8.46
C ARG A 86 7.40 20.97 8.63
N GLY A 87 7.14 19.88 9.35
CA GLY A 87 5.78 19.36 9.55
C GLY A 87 4.80 20.34 10.20
N HIS A 88 5.26 21.39 10.88
CA HIS A 88 4.41 22.44 11.45
C HIS A 88 3.48 23.11 10.42
N ILE A 89 3.85 23.12 9.12
CA ILE A 89 3.01 23.66 8.04
C ILE A 89 1.73 22.84 7.84
N LEU A 90 1.80 21.52 8.07
CA LEU A 90 0.70 20.57 7.92
C LEU A 90 -0.02 20.28 9.25
N GLN A 91 0.47 20.81 10.39
CA GLN A 91 -0.15 20.60 11.71
C GLN A 91 -1.39 21.47 11.94
N GLU A 92 -1.61 22.50 11.13
CA GLU A 92 -2.80 23.34 11.23
C GLU A 92 -4.05 22.55 10.79
N GLU A 93 -5.11 22.58 11.61
CA GLU A 93 -6.39 21.89 11.32
C GLU A 93 -7.19 22.62 10.22
N ARG A 94 -6.69 22.52 8.99
CA ARG A 94 -7.28 23.15 7.80
C ARG A 94 -7.13 22.27 6.56
N GLY A 95 -7.95 22.54 5.55
CA GLY A 95 -7.72 21.99 4.21
C GLY A 95 -6.40 22.50 3.62
N ALA A 96 -5.64 21.62 2.97
CA ALA A 96 -4.40 21.97 2.29
C ALA A 96 -4.28 21.23 0.96
N VAL A 97 -3.47 21.77 0.05
CA VAL A 97 -3.10 21.13 -1.21
C VAL A 97 -1.62 20.82 -1.16
N ILE A 98 -1.28 19.54 -1.20
CA ILE A 98 0.12 19.08 -1.30
C ILE A 98 0.49 19.01 -2.77
N VAL A 99 1.51 19.76 -3.16
CA VAL A 99 2.09 19.70 -4.52
C VAL A 99 3.45 19.02 -4.41
N ALA A 100 3.62 17.93 -5.15
CA ALA A 100 4.86 17.15 -5.17
C ALA A 100 5.25 16.81 -6.60
N ASN A 101 6.54 16.56 -6.81
CA ASN A 101 6.99 15.90 -8.03
C ASN A 101 6.46 14.46 -8.07
N HIS A 102 6.16 13.96 -9.26
CA HIS A 102 5.74 12.57 -9.44
C HIS A 102 6.89 11.76 -10.05
N GLN A 103 7.71 11.18 -9.17
CA GLN A 103 8.89 10.40 -9.53
C GLN A 103 8.66 8.89 -9.43
N SER A 104 7.68 8.48 -8.63
CA SER A 104 7.41 7.07 -8.39
C SER A 104 5.99 6.82 -7.92
N MET A 105 5.56 5.56 -7.95
CA MET A 105 4.31 5.19 -7.28
C MET A 105 4.43 5.21 -5.75
N PHE A 106 5.64 5.11 -5.19
CA PHE A 106 5.84 5.19 -3.74
C PHE A 106 5.57 6.59 -3.19
N ASP A 107 5.51 7.63 -4.03
CA ASP A 107 5.25 9.01 -3.63
C ASP A 107 3.96 9.10 -2.80
N ILE A 108 2.93 8.31 -3.14
CA ILE A 108 1.66 8.30 -2.41
C ILE A 108 1.82 7.74 -0.99
N LEU A 109 2.66 6.72 -0.79
CA LEU A 109 2.88 6.13 0.55
C LEU A 109 3.42 7.17 1.52
N GLY A 110 4.33 8.04 1.06
CA GLY A 110 4.85 9.14 1.88
C GLY A 110 3.78 10.17 2.24
N MET A 111 2.85 10.46 1.33
CA MET A 111 1.71 11.33 1.63
C MET A 111 0.75 10.70 2.64
N LEU A 112 0.49 9.39 2.53
CA LEU A 112 -0.40 8.65 3.44
C LEU A 112 0.18 8.53 4.85
N ASP A 113 1.51 8.49 4.99
CA ASP A 113 2.19 8.42 6.30
C ASP A 113 1.94 9.66 7.16
N PHE A 114 1.63 10.80 6.53
CA PHE A 114 1.39 12.08 7.21
C PHE A 114 -0.06 12.54 7.15
N TRP A 115 -0.96 11.78 6.53
CA TRP A 115 -2.38 12.10 6.44
C TRP A 115 -3.16 11.38 7.56
N HIS A 116 -3.30 12.02 8.72
CA HIS A 116 -4.05 11.52 9.88
C HIS A 116 -5.07 12.55 10.38
#